data_AF-A0A0T6ZBT4-F1
#
_entry.id   AF-A0A0T6ZBT4-F1
#
_cell.length_a   1.000
_cell.length_b   1.000
_cell.length_c   1.000
_cell.angle_alpha   90.00
_cell.angle_beta   90.00
_cell.angle_gamma   90.00
#
_symmetry.space_group_name_H-M   'P 1'
#
loop_
_entity.id
_entity.type
_entity.pdbx_description
1 polymer ?
#
loop_
_entity_poly.entity_id
_entity_poly.type
_entity_poly.pdbx_seq_one_letter_code
_entity_poly.pdbx_strand_id
1 'polypeptide(L)' 'MKQEEKQAAARDMLANPLFHLLMGDLEAAAINGCINAPVIDHETRAAFAAEARAIRNFRSKLKFLAAEEQAKADGKGAPA' A
#
# COMPACT_ATOMS: atom_id res chain seq x y z
N MET A 1 6.25 -2.91 -19.39
CA MET A 1 4.88 -3.21 -18.97
C MET A 1 3.93 -2.16 -19.51
N LYS A 2 2.94 -2.58 -20.29
CA LYS A 2 1.78 -1.78 -20.70
C LYS A 2 0.91 -1.44 -19.48
N GLN A 3 0.04 -0.45 -19.59
CA GLN A 3 -0.83 -0.05 -18.47
C GLN A 3 -1.77 -1.18 -18.04
N GLU A 4 -2.37 -1.88 -19.00
CA GLU A 4 -3.25 -3.03 -18.79
C GLU A 4 -2.55 -4.14 -17.99
N GLU A 5 -1.28 -4.43 -18.29
CA GLU A 5 -0.48 -5.42 -17.57
C GLU A 5 -0.25 -5.02 -16.11
N LYS A 6 -0.03 -3.72 -15.85
CA LYS A 6 0.12 -3.20 -14.47
C LYS A 6 -1.18 -3.31 -13.69
N GLN A 7 -2.31 -3.02 -14.32
CA GLN A 7 -3.64 -3.08 -13.71
C GLN A 7 -4.04 -4.53 -13.42
N ALA A 8 -3.79 -5.44 -14.36
CA ALA A 8 -3.97 -6.88 -14.16
C ALA A 8 -3.12 -7.38 -12.99
N ALA A 9 -1.82 -7.05 -12.95
CA ALA A 9 -0.95 -7.42 -11.84
C ALA A 9 -1.46 -6.86 -10.49
N ALA A 10 -1.91 -5.60 -10.46
CA ALA A 10 -2.46 -5.01 -9.24
C ALA A 10 -3.73 -5.73 -8.76
N ARG A 11 -4.61 -6.14 -9.68
CA ARG A 11 -5.79 -6.96 -9.35
C ARG A 11 -5.39 -8.32 -8.82
N ASP A 12 -4.45 -9.01 -9.45
CA ASP A 12 -4.00 -10.34 -9.02
C ASP A 12 -3.40 -10.29 -7.61
N MET A 13 -2.59 -9.26 -7.31
CA MET A 13 -2.07 -9.02 -5.97
C MET A 13 -3.19 -8.79 -4.96
N LEU A 14 -4.19 -7.97 -5.30
CA LEU A 14 -5.32 -7.66 -4.41
C LEU A 14 -6.33 -8.82 -4.28
N ALA A 15 -6.39 -9.73 -5.24
CA ALA A 15 -7.23 -10.92 -5.18
C ALA A 15 -6.64 -12.01 -4.26
N ASN A 16 -5.33 -11.95 -3.98
CA ASN A 16 -4.66 -12.92 -3.12
C ASN A 16 -4.89 -12.60 -1.62
N PRO A 17 -5.59 -13.46 -0.84
CA PRO A 17 -5.80 -13.22 0.59
C PRO A 17 -4.49 -13.20 1.39
N LEU A 18 -3.48 -13.97 1.00
CA LEU A 18 -2.18 -14.00 1.67
C LEU A 18 -1.41 -12.69 1.49
N PHE A 19 -1.63 -11.99 0.37
CA PHE A 19 -1.04 -10.67 0.16
C PHE A 19 -1.57 -9.67 1.19
N HIS A 20 -2.86 -9.70 1.53
CA HIS A 20 -3.42 -8.80 2.54
C HIS A 20 -2.87 -9.08 3.94
N LEU A 21 -2.74 -10.36 4.30
CA LEU A 21 -2.14 -10.77 5.56
C LEU A 21 -0.67 -10.33 5.63
N LEU A 22 0.12 -10.65 4.60
CA LEU A 22 1.52 -10.27 4.52
C LEU A 22 1.72 -8.74 4.64
N MET A 23 0.93 -7.95 3.91
CA MET A 23 1.02 -6.49 3.99
C MET A 23 0.59 -5.96 5.37
N GLY A 24 -0.34 -6.63 6.05
CA GLY A 24 -0.74 -6.32 7.43
C GLY A 24 0.38 -6.62 8.42
N ASP A 25 1.02 -7.77 8.29
CA ASP A 25 2.14 -8.19 9.16
C ASP A 25 3.33 -7.25 9.01
N LEU A 26 3.68 -6.86 7.78
CA LEU A 26 4.73 -5.87 7.51
C LEU A 26 4.41 -4.50 8.12
N GLU A 27 3.17 -4.05 7.99
CA GLU A 27 2.74 -2.77 8.59
C GLU A 27 2.80 -2.82 10.12
N ALA A 28 2.33 -3.91 10.73
CA ALA A 28 2.38 -4.12 12.16
C ALA A 28 3.83 -4.17 12.68
N ALA A 29 4.72 -4.86 11.97
CA ALA A 29 6.14 -4.91 12.30
C ALA A 29 6.78 -3.51 12.29
N ALA A 30 6.52 -2.71 11.26
CA ALA A 30 7.04 -1.33 11.17
C ALA A 30 6.47 -0.44 12.30
N ILE A 31 5.18 -0.52 12.59
CA ILE A 31 4.57 0.22 13.71
C ILE A 31 5.22 -0.18 15.04
N ASN A 32 5.37 -1.49 15.28
CA ASN A 32 6.01 -2.00 16.50
C ASN A 32 7.47 -1.56 16.60
N GLY A 33 8.21 -1.55 15.49
CA GLY A 33 9.57 -1.01 15.42
C GLY A 33 9.62 0.46 15.83
N CYS A 34 8.66 1.27 15.35
CA CYS A 34 8.56 2.68 15.74
C CYS A 34 8.22 2.86 17.23
N ILE A 35 7.34 2.03 17.79
CA ILE A 35 6.95 2.13 19.21
C ILE A 35 8.09 1.69 20.13
N ASN A 36 8.81 0.63 19.76
CA ASN A 36 9.83 0.02 20.60
C ASN A 36 11.22 0.64 20.44
N ALA A 37 11.44 1.52 19.46
CA ALA A 37 12.70 2.23 19.30
C ALA A 37 13.00 3.12 20.53
N PRO A 38 14.25 3.13 21.04
CA PRO A 38 14.63 3.87 22.24
C PRO A 38 14.21 5.34 22.20
N VAL A 39 13.79 5.92 23.33
CA VAL A 39 13.25 7.31 23.41
C VAL A 39 14.21 8.38 22.86
N ILE A 40 15.51 8.10 22.81
CA ILE A 40 16.53 9.01 22.24
C ILE A 40 16.82 8.75 20.76
N ASP A 41 16.40 7.61 20.22
CA ASP A 41 16.66 7.22 18.84
C ASP A 41 15.53 7.69 17.91
N HIS A 42 15.61 8.98 17.57
CA HIS A 42 14.64 9.62 16.68
C HIS A 42 14.76 9.16 15.24
N GLU A 43 15.97 8.79 14.78
CA GLU A 43 16.22 8.37 13.40
C GLU A 43 15.57 7.02 13.11
N THR A 44 15.78 6.03 13.98
CA THR A 44 15.15 4.70 13.84
C THR A 44 13.63 4.80 13.90
N ARG A 45 13.08 5.62 14.80
CA ARG A 45 11.63 5.89 14.82
C ARG A 45 11.12 6.47 13.53
N ALA A 46 11.81 7.50 13.01
CA ALA A 46 11.41 8.14 11.78
C ALA A 46 11.44 7.17 10.60
N ALA A 47 12.46 6.30 10.55
CA ALA A 47 12.59 5.26 9.52
C ALA A 47 11.41 4.27 9.55
N PHE A 48 11.09 3.70 10.71
CA PHE A 48 9.95 2.77 10.84
C PHE A 48 8.60 3.44 10.57
N ALA A 49 8.41 4.70 10.99
CA ALA A 49 7.22 5.46 10.67
C ALA A 49 7.09 5.73 9.17
N ALA A 50 8.20 5.99 8.47
CA ALA A 50 8.22 6.15 7.02
C ALA A 50 7.89 4.83 6.30
N GLU A 51 8.40 3.70 6.80
CA GLU A 51 8.09 2.38 6.27
C GLU A 51 6.59 2.04 6.37
N ALA A 52 5.99 2.23 7.55
CA ALA A 52 4.55 2.02 7.74
C ALA A 52 3.72 2.89 6.78
N ARG A 53 4.13 4.15 6.56
CA ARG A 53 3.49 5.04 5.57
C ARG A 53 3.69 4.54 4.15
N ALA A 54 4.86 4.05 3.78
CA ALA A 54 5.15 3.51 2.46
C ALA A 54 4.27 2.29 2.15
N ILE A 55 4.09 1.38 3.13
CA ILE A 55 3.20 0.22 3.03
C ILE A 55 1.76 0.66 2.75
N ARG A 56 1.22 1.59 3.56
CA ARG A 56 -0.14 2.14 3.36
C ARG A 56 -0.29 2.77 1.98
N ASN A 57 0.67 3.61 1.60
CA ASN A 57 0.66 4.29 0.31
C ASN A 57 0.71 3.30 -0.86
N PHE A 58 1.52 2.25 -0.75
CA PHE A 58 1.59 1.21 -1.77
C PHE A 58 0.25 0.49 -1.93
N ARG A 59 -0.38 0.08 -0.83
CA ARG A 59 -1.71 -0.55 -0.87
C ARG A 59 -2.76 0.36 -1.51
N SER A 60 -2.77 1.64 -1.16
CA SER A 60 -3.68 2.62 -1.77
C SER A 60 -3.43 2.79 -3.28
N LYS A 61 -2.16 2.84 -3.71
CA LYS A 61 -1.80 2.91 -5.13
C LYS A 61 -2.21 1.65 -5.90
N LEU A 62 -2.06 0.46 -5.32
CA LEU A 62 -2.53 -0.77 -5.94
C LEU A 62 -4.05 -0.77 -6.13
N LYS A 63 -4.81 -0.33 -5.11
CA LYS A 63 -6.27 -0.19 -5.21
C LYS A 63 -6.67 0.81 -6.30
N PHE A 64 -5.98 1.94 -6.38
CA PHE A 64 -6.21 2.93 -7.43
C PHE A 64 -5.94 2.35 -8.82
N LEU A 65 -4.79 1.72 -9.03
CA LEU A 65 -4.42 1.07 -10.29
C LEU A 65 -5.44 -0.01 -10.68
N ALA A 66 -5.86 -0.85 -9.74
CA ALA A 66 -6.85 -1.90 -10.01
C ALA A 66 -8.25 -1.33 -10.35
N ALA A 67 -8.59 -0.14 -9.85
CA ALA A 67 -9.87 0.52 -10.08
C ALA A 67 -9.92 1.36 -11.37
N GLU A 68 -8.80 1.69 -12.02
CA GLU A 68 -8.76 2.55 -13.21
C GLU A 68 -9.55 1.99 -14.41
N GLU A 69 -9.67 0.67 -14.56
CA GLU A 69 -10.56 0.07 -15.58
C GLU A 69 -12.04 0.20 -15.20
N GLN A 70 -12.37 0.07 -13.91
CA GLN A 70 -13.73 0.25 -13.39
C GLN A 70 -14.19 1.71 -13.55
N ALA A 71 -13.31 2.68 -13.30
CA ALA A 71 -13.60 4.11 -13.46
C ALA A 71 -13.83 4.53 -14.93
N LYS A 72 -13.16 3.87 -15.89
CA LYS A 72 -13.43 4.06 -17.32
C LYS A 72 -14.74 3.39 -17.76
N ALA A 73 -15.11 2.26 -17.16
CA ALA A 73 -16.36 1.57 -17.43
C ALA A 73 -17.60 2.29 -16.84
N ASP A 74 -17.44 2.93 -15.67
CA ASP A 74 -18.55 3.57 -14.94
C ASP A 74 -18.73 5.07 -15.25
N GLY A 75 -17.93 5.65 -16.15
CA GLY A 75 -18.11 7.03 -16.65
C GLY A 75 -18.08 8.12 -15.58
N LYS A 76 -17.50 7.85 -14.40
CA LYS A 76 -17.57 8.73 -13.23
C LYS A 76 -16.18 8.86 -12.61
N GLY A 77 -15.39 9.79 -13.15
CA GLY A 77 -14.00 9.90 -12.74
C GLY A 77 -13.34 11.22 -13.12
N ALA A 78 -13.90 12.34 -12.68
CA ALA A 78 -13.12 13.55 -12.43
C ALA A 78 -13.52 14.08 -11.04
N PRO A 79 -12.61 14.13 -10.05
CA PRO A 79 -12.83 15.00 -8.90
C PRO A 79 -12.58 16.44 -9.34
N ALA A 80 -13.53 17.31 -8.99
CA ALA A 80 -13.43 18.77 -9.11
C ALA A 80 -12.42 19.35 -8.11
#